data_AF-A0A430R3N2-F1
#
_entry.id   AF-A0A430R3N2-F1
#
_cell.length_a   1.000
_cell.length_b   1.000
_cell.length_c   1.000
_cell.angle_alpha   90.00
_cell.angle_beta   90.00
_cell.angle_gamma   90.00
#
_symmetry.space_group_name_H-M   'P 1'
#
loop_
_entity.id
_entity.type
_entity.pdbx_description
1 polymer ?
#
loop_
_entity_poly.entity_id
_entity_poly.type
_entity_poly.pdbx_seq_one_letter_code
_entity_poly.pdbx_strand_id
1 'polypeptide(L)'
;MLGVCYYPEHWPKARWKEDARRMRELGLAYVRIGEFAWALLEPAPGRPEWGWLDEALATLAGEGLEVVLGTPTATPPKWLVDRYPEILP
;
A
#
# COMPACT_ATOMS: atom_id res chain seq x y z
N MET A 1 -21.43 -0.79 6.40
CA MET A 1 -20.28 -1.51 5.82
C MET A 1 -19.05 -1.16 6.63
N LEU A 2 -18.15 -2.11 6.87
CA LEU A 2 -16.93 -1.92 7.67
C LEU A 2 -15.69 -2.10 6.78
N GLY A 3 -14.61 -1.45 7.16
CA GLY A 3 -13.33 -1.58 6.49
C GLY A 3 -12.16 -1.42 7.45
N VAL A 4 -10.95 -1.60 6.93
CA VAL A 4 -9.71 -1.52 7.70
C VAL A 4 -8.63 -0.80 6.91
N CYS A 5 -7.72 -0.11 7.62
CA CYS A 5 -6.48 0.38 7.03
C CYS A 5 -5.44 -0.72 7.16
N TYR A 6 -4.88 -1.16 6.04
CA TYR A 6 -3.89 -2.23 5.98
C TYR A 6 -2.62 -1.74 5.31
N TYR A 7 -1.48 -2.23 5.80
CA TYR A 7 -0.15 -1.86 5.31
C TYR A 7 0.58 -3.15 4.92
N PRO A 8 0.26 -3.76 3.77
CA PRO A 8 0.88 -5.00 3.32
C PRO A 8 2.41 -4.90 3.25
N GLU A 9 2.94 -3.71 2.94
CA GLU A 9 4.36 -3.40 2.89
C GLU A 9 5.11 -3.58 4.22
N HIS A 10 4.39 -3.59 5.36
CA HIS A 10 4.98 -3.81 6.68
C HIS A 10 5.12 -5.29 7.05
N TRP A 11 4.60 -6.19 6.23
CA TRP A 11 4.52 -7.62 6.55
C TRP A 11 5.14 -8.50 5.46
N PRO A 12 5.72 -9.66 5.80
CA PRO A 12 6.15 -10.63 4.82
C PRO A 12 4.98 -11.06 3.93
N LYS A 13 5.21 -11.20 2.61
CA LYS A 13 4.19 -11.60 1.63
C LYS A 13 3.43 -12.88 1.99
N ALA A 14 4.11 -13.81 2.68
CA ALA A 14 3.50 -15.05 3.16
C ALA A 14 2.26 -14.83 4.07
N ARG A 15 2.14 -13.65 4.70
CA ARG A 15 0.99 -13.30 5.55
C ARG A 15 -0.21 -12.75 4.79
N TRP A 16 -0.03 -12.17 3.61
CA TRP A 16 -1.07 -11.37 2.95
C TRP A 16 -2.35 -12.16 2.68
N LYS A 17 -2.22 -13.40 2.21
CA LYS A 17 -3.37 -14.29 1.97
C LYS A 17 -4.14 -14.60 3.24
N GLU A 18 -3.43 -14.84 4.34
CA GLU A 18 -4.08 -15.11 5.62
C GLU A 18 -4.79 -13.86 6.15
N ASP A 19 -4.14 -12.70 6.08
CA ASP A 19 -4.72 -11.43 6.51
C ASP A 19 -6.00 -11.11 5.70
N ALA A 20 -5.96 -11.25 4.37
CA ALA A 20 -7.12 -11.03 3.51
C ALA A 20 -8.29 -11.98 3.83
N ARG A 21 -8.01 -13.29 3.98
CA ARG A 21 -9.01 -14.28 4.39
C ARG A 21 -9.65 -13.91 5.73
N ARG A 22 -8.83 -13.50 6.71
CA ARG A 22 -9.32 -13.09 8.04
C ARG A 22 -10.17 -11.82 7.99
N MET A 23 -9.81 -10.85 7.15
CA MET A 23 -10.61 -9.64 6.94
C MET A 23 -11.99 -10.00 6.40
N ARG A 24 -12.05 -10.86 5.37
CA ARG A 24 -13.31 -11.41 4.85
C ARG A 24 -14.07 -12.12 5.95
N GLU A 25 -13.44 -13.01 6.71
CA GLU A 25 -14.08 -13.80 7.78
C GLU A 25 -14.77 -12.94 8.83
N LEU A 26 -14.17 -11.81 9.18
CA LEU A 26 -14.72 -10.81 10.08
C LEU A 26 -15.86 -9.96 9.48
N GLY A 27 -16.16 -10.13 8.19
CA GLY A 27 -17.21 -9.38 7.48
C GLY A 27 -16.78 -7.97 7.03
N LEU A 28 -15.48 -7.72 6.88
CA LEU A 28 -14.98 -6.48 6.28
C LEU A 28 -15.21 -6.50 4.77
N ALA A 29 -15.54 -5.34 4.21
CA ALA A 29 -15.79 -5.16 2.78
C ALA A 29 -14.73 -4.29 2.08
N TYR A 30 -14.12 -3.36 2.83
CA TYR A 30 -13.19 -2.37 2.29
C TYR A 30 -11.81 -2.44 2.96
N VAL A 31 -10.74 -2.27 2.18
CA VAL A 31 -9.38 -2.18 2.68
C VAL A 31 -8.68 -0.97 2.06
N ARG A 32 -8.15 -0.06 2.89
CA ARG A 32 -7.33 1.06 2.42
C ARG A 32 -5.85 0.68 2.48
N ILE A 33 -5.10 0.97 1.42
CA ILE A 33 -3.64 0.78 1.33
C ILE A 33 -2.97 1.92 0.53
N GLY A 34 -1.65 2.06 0.68
CA GLY A 34 -0.78 2.75 -0.28
C GLY A 34 -0.45 4.22 0.00
N GLU A 35 -1.12 4.88 0.94
CA GLU A 35 -0.99 6.32 1.18
C GLU A 35 0.40 6.79 1.66
N PHE A 36 1.25 5.85 2.12
CA PHE A 36 2.62 6.14 2.57
C PHE A 36 3.70 5.41 1.78
N ALA A 37 3.31 4.78 0.65
CA ALA A 37 4.15 3.78 0.01
C ALA A 37 5.14 4.34 -1.03
N TRP A 38 5.29 5.67 -1.19
CA TRP A 38 6.09 6.25 -2.30
C TRP A 38 7.52 5.72 -2.31
N ALA A 39 8.20 5.68 -1.16
CA ALA A 39 9.58 5.20 -1.08
C ALA A 39 9.75 3.73 -1.49
N LEU A 40 8.68 2.92 -1.44
CA LEU A 40 8.69 1.53 -1.92
C LEU A 40 8.26 1.41 -3.38
N LEU A 41 7.36 2.28 -3.82
CA LEU A 41 6.91 2.33 -5.21
C LEU A 41 7.95 2.95 -6.14
N GLU A 42 8.80 3.85 -5.63
CA GLU A 42 9.87 4.50 -6.38
C GLU A 42 11.10 4.69 -5.46
N PRO A 43 11.87 3.62 -5.17
CA PRO A 43 13.03 3.68 -4.26
C PRO A 43 14.15 4.58 -4.76
N ALA A 44 14.21 4.82 -6.07
CA ALA A 44 15.14 5.75 -6.71
C ALA A 44 14.43 6.53 -7.84
N PRO A 45 14.87 7.75 -8.16
CA PRO A 45 14.20 8.59 -9.15
C PRO A 45 14.05 7.89 -10.51
N GLY A 46 12.83 7.81 -11.01
CA GLY A 46 12.50 7.18 -12.30
C GLY A 46 12.58 5.65 -12.30
N ARG A 47 12.68 4.99 -11.14
CA ARG A 47 12.75 3.53 -10.99
C ARG A 47 11.54 3.00 -10.22
N PRO A 48 10.38 2.86 -10.86
CA PRO A 48 9.19 2.38 -10.18
C PRO A 48 9.22 0.85 -9.95
N GLU A 49 8.74 0.41 -8.79
CA GLU A 49 8.64 -0.99 -8.38
C GLU A 49 7.18 -1.33 -7.97
N TRP A 50 6.34 -1.60 -8.96
CA TRP A 50 4.90 -1.86 -8.77
C TRP A 50 4.55 -3.27 -8.30
N GLY A 51 5.43 -4.25 -8.56
CA GLY A 51 5.04 -5.67 -8.49
C GLY A 51 4.55 -6.14 -7.12
N TRP A 52 4.99 -5.51 -6.02
CA TRP A 52 4.47 -5.83 -4.68
C TRP A 52 3.05 -5.30 -4.46
N LEU A 53 2.75 -4.09 -4.97
CA LEU A 53 1.43 -3.49 -4.86
C LEU A 53 0.42 -4.25 -5.72
N ASP A 54 0.83 -4.64 -6.94
CA ASP A 54 0.00 -5.48 -7.82
C ASP A 54 -0.38 -6.81 -7.15
N GLU A 55 0.57 -7.47 -6.50
CA GLU A 55 0.33 -8.73 -5.78
C GLU A 55 -0.55 -8.53 -4.53
N ALA A 56 -0.38 -7.42 -3.80
CA ALA A 56 -1.23 -7.09 -2.66
C ALA A 56 -2.68 -6.81 -3.11
N LEU A 57 -2.86 -6.03 -4.17
CA LEU A 57 -4.17 -5.75 -4.77
C LEU A 57 -4.85 -7.04 -5.23
N ALA A 58 -4.13 -7.91 -5.95
CA ALA A 58 -4.65 -9.20 -6.39
C ALA A 58 -5.03 -10.11 -5.23
N THR A 59 -4.25 -10.10 -4.14
CA THR A 59 -4.53 -10.90 -2.94
C THR A 59 -5.81 -10.44 -2.23
N LEU A 60 -6.00 -9.12 -2.06
CA LEU A 60 -7.20 -8.56 -1.44
C LEU A 60 -8.44 -8.78 -2.32
N ALA A 61 -8.32 -8.52 -3.62
CA ALA A 61 -9.39 -8.73 -4.59
C ALA A 61 -9.80 -10.21 -4.68
N GLY A 62 -8.84 -11.13 -4.56
CA GLY A 62 -9.09 -12.58 -4.56
C GLY A 62 -10.00 -13.07 -3.43
N GLU A 63 -10.05 -12.35 -2.30
CA GLU A 63 -10.96 -12.60 -1.17
C GLU A 63 -12.25 -11.76 -1.26
N GLY A 64 -12.47 -11.04 -2.37
CA GLY A 64 -13.66 -10.22 -2.61
C GLY A 64 -13.67 -8.88 -1.85
N LEU A 65 -12.51 -8.39 -1.40
CA LEU A 65 -12.39 -7.09 -0.72
C LEU A 65 -12.25 -5.96 -1.74
N GLU A 66 -13.00 -4.87 -1.55
CA GLU A 66 -12.86 -3.65 -2.34
C GLU A 66 -11.71 -2.80 -1.79
N VAL A 67 -10.81 -2.36 -2.67
CA VAL A 67 -9.63 -1.58 -2.28
C VAL A 67 -9.86 -0.09 -2.45
N VAL A 68 -9.56 0.67 -1.39
CA VAL A 68 -9.45 2.14 -1.43
C VAL A 68 -7.97 2.48 -1.57
N LEU A 69 -7.55 2.88 -2.77
CA LEU A 69 -6.15 3.18 -3.06
C LEU A 69 -5.80 4.63 -2.68
N GLY A 70 -4.88 4.81 -1.74
CA GLY A 70 -4.35 6.11 -1.36
C GLY A 70 -3.23 6.57 -2.28
N THR A 71 -3.24 7.83 -2.70
CA THR A 71 -2.09 8.45 -3.38
C THR A 71 -0.97 8.68 -2.37
N PRO A 72 0.29 8.30 -2.66
CA PRO A 72 1.35 8.24 -1.66
C PRO A 72 2.04 9.60 -1.38
N THR A 73 1.38 10.72 -1.69
CA THR A 73 1.97 12.06 -1.71
C THR A 73 2.24 12.64 -0.32
N ALA A 74 1.69 12.05 0.74
CA ALA A 74 1.86 12.52 2.11
C ALA A 74 3.30 12.35 2.62
N THR A 75 4.02 11.33 2.14
CA THR A 75 5.38 10.99 2.59
C THR A 75 6.32 10.86 1.39
N PRO A 76 6.83 11.98 0.84
CA PRO A 76 7.80 11.93 -0.25
C PRO A 76 9.08 11.19 0.19
N PRO A 77 9.72 10.42 -0.71
CA PRO A 77 10.95 9.72 -0.40
C PRO A 77 12.12 10.68 -0.17
N LYS A 78 13.11 10.24 0.61
CA LYS A 78 14.28 11.07 0.97
C LYS A 78 15.02 11.63 -0.25
N TRP A 79 15.14 10.85 -1.33
CA TRP A 79 15.80 11.31 -2.56
C TRP A 79 15.08 12.50 -3.20
N LEU A 80 13.76 12.62 -3.03
CA LEU A 80 12.96 13.71 -3.58
C LEU A 80 13.14 14.98 -2.76
N VAL A 81 13.15 14.84 -1.43
CA VAL A 81 13.47 15.93 -0.50
C VAL A 81 14.88 16.47 -0.74
N ASP A 82 15.86 15.59 -0.99
CA ASP A 82 17.23 16.01 -1.30
C ASP A 82 17.34 16.77 -2.62
N ARG A 83 16.52 16.39 -3.61
CA ARG A 83 16.48 17.06 -4.92
C ARG A 83 15.77 18.41 -4.87
N TYR A 84 14.71 18.50 -4.06
CA TYR A 84 13.87 19.68 -3.92
C TYR A 84 13.73 20.07 -2.44
N PRO A 85 14.76 20.71 -1.84
CA PRO A 85 14.74 21.09 -0.42
C PRO A 85 13.59 22.04 -0.05
N GLU A 86 13.05 22.80 -1.02
CA GLU A 86 11.93 23.72 -0.86
C GLU A 86 10.60 23.06 -0.46
N ILE A 87 10.52 21.73 -0.52
CA ILE A 87 9.34 20.96 -0.08
C ILE A 87 9.24 20.91 1.45
N LEU A 88 10.36 21.13 2.17
CA LEU A 88 10.36 21.18 3.62
C LEU A 88 9.76 22.51 4.12
N PRO A 89 9.00 22.48 5.24
CA PRO A 89 8.41 23.66 5.85
C PRO A 89 9.43 24.62 6.47
#